data_AF-A0A558DHB8-F1
#
_entry.id   AF-A0A558DHB8-F1
#
_cell.length_a   1.000
_cell.length_b   1.000
_cell.length_c   1.000
_cell.angle_alpha   90.00
_cell.angle_beta   90.00
_cell.angle_gamma   90.00
#
_symmetry.space_group_name_H-M   'P 1'
#
loop_
_entity.id
_entity.type
_entity.pdbx_description
1 polymer ?
#
loop_
_entity_poly.entity_id
_entity_poly.type
_entity_poly.pdbx_seq_one_letter_code
_entity_poly.pdbx_strand_id
1 'polypeptide(L)'
;MNYSEILAHLKAASAFDLYRLRAAIDRTLDETSWMFAVQAQLHVGQMIEYFDSQTNASHAGQVLELRRKQAVVLDKATNRRWLISYAAINLDGADVEIREKPRQGLGRNEVAIGDRVGFVGRDHKERSGRIIRLNDKTVTVECEHQQWRVSYGLLHRVVDSDANVVDGVEILGPVAGPANSGSR
;
A
#
# COMPACT_ATOMS: atom_id res chain seq x y z
N MET A 1 -3.66 3.75 -11.80
CA MET A 1 -4.79 3.90 -12.77
C MET A 1 -4.24 3.91 -14.20
N ASN A 2 -5.06 3.71 -15.24
CA ASN A 2 -4.61 3.98 -16.62
C ASN A 2 -4.74 5.49 -16.89
N TYR A 3 -3.70 6.24 -16.54
CA TYR A 3 -3.70 7.70 -16.66
C TYR A 3 -3.84 8.16 -18.13
N SER A 4 -3.31 7.40 -19.08
CA SER A 4 -3.42 7.72 -20.52
C SER A 4 -4.86 7.71 -21.04
N GLU A 5 -5.68 6.73 -20.67
CA GLU A 5 -7.08 6.67 -21.08
C GLU A 5 -7.91 7.79 -20.44
N ILE A 6 -7.70 8.05 -19.15
CA ILE A 6 -8.36 9.16 -18.44
C ILE A 6 -8.04 10.49 -19.12
N LEU A 7 -6.76 10.73 -19.41
CA LEU A 7 -6.32 11.95 -20.09
C LEU A 7 -6.91 12.09 -21.50
N ALA A 8 -7.08 10.99 -22.24
CA ALA A 8 -7.74 11.01 -23.54
C ALA A 8 -9.21 11.45 -23.43
N HIS A 9 -9.95 10.94 -22.45
CA HIS A 9 -11.33 11.36 -22.19
C HIS A 9 -11.43 12.82 -21.72
N LEU A 10 -10.50 13.27 -20.87
CA LEU A 10 -10.45 14.67 -20.43
C LEU A 10 -10.19 15.64 -21.59
N LYS A 11 -9.34 15.27 -22.56
CA LYS A 11 -9.08 16.10 -23.76
C LYS A 11 -10.30 16.24 -24.67
N ALA A 12 -11.17 15.25 -24.69
CA ALA A 12 -12.41 15.26 -25.47
C ALA A 12 -13.60 15.90 -24.74
N ALA A 13 -13.46 16.18 -23.43
CA ALA A 13 -14.53 16.73 -22.60
C ALA A 13 -14.72 18.23 -22.84
N SER A 14 -15.95 18.72 -22.66
CA SER A 14 -16.22 20.16 -22.68
C SER A 14 -15.62 20.84 -21.44
N ALA A 15 -15.36 22.15 -21.52
CA ALA A 15 -14.90 22.93 -20.37
C ALA A 15 -15.89 22.84 -19.17
N PHE A 16 -17.19 22.72 -19.46
CA PHE A 16 -18.21 22.52 -18.45
C PHE A 16 -18.09 21.16 -17.74
N ASP A 17 -17.84 20.10 -18.50
CA ASP A 17 -17.65 18.75 -17.94
C ASP A 17 -16.37 18.66 -17.11
N LEU A 18 -15.28 19.29 -17.57
CA LEU A 18 -14.03 19.39 -16.82
C LEU A 18 -14.23 20.11 -15.47
N TYR A 19 -15.01 21.20 -15.47
CA TYR A 19 -15.32 21.93 -14.24
C TYR A 19 -16.19 21.10 -13.28
N ARG A 20 -17.20 20.39 -13.81
CA ARG A 20 -18.03 19.48 -13.00
C ARG A 20 -17.21 18.34 -12.40
N LEU A 21 -16.27 17.79 -13.17
CA LEU A 21 -15.39 16.74 -12.72
C LEU A 21 -14.47 17.23 -11.61
N ARG A 22 -13.84 18.41 -11.78
CA ARG A 22 -13.05 19.05 -10.72
C ARG A 22 -13.86 19.16 -9.43
N ALA A 23 -15.08 19.70 -9.49
CA ALA A 23 -15.93 19.85 -8.32
C ALA A 23 -16.32 18.50 -7.67
N ALA A 24 -16.44 17.43 -8.46
CA ALA A 24 -16.70 16.08 -7.93
C ALA A 24 -15.45 15.49 -7.25
N ILE A 25 -14.27 15.70 -7.83
CA ILE A 25 -12.98 15.29 -7.26
C ILE A 25 -12.73 16.04 -5.94
N ASP A 26 -12.92 17.36 -5.92
CA ASP A 26 -12.72 18.20 -4.73
C ASP A 26 -13.61 17.72 -3.56
N ARG A 27 -14.90 17.46 -3.83
CA ARG A 27 -15.82 16.88 -2.83
C ARG A 27 -15.38 15.50 -2.36
N THR A 28 -14.96 14.65 -3.30
CA THR A 28 -14.48 13.31 -2.97
C THR A 28 -13.29 13.41 -2.01
N LEU A 29 -12.26 14.20 -2.36
CA LEU A 29 -11.06 14.43 -1.54
C LEU A 29 -11.38 15.00 -0.16
N ASP A 30 -12.43 15.81 -0.04
CA ASP A 30 -12.86 16.39 1.24
C ASP A 30 -13.62 15.41 2.15
N GLU A 31 -14.33 14.43 1.57
CA GLU A 31 -15.26 13.53 2.25
C GLU A 31 -14.63 12.19 2.69
N THR A 32 -13.39 11.91 2.30
CA THR A 32 -12.90 10.52 2.33
C THR A 32 -12.14 10.10 3.59
N SER A 33 -12.35 8.83 3.95
CA SER A 33 -11.61 8.10 4.98
C SER A 33 -10.10 7.99 4.75
N TRP A 34 -9.60 8.13 3.51
CA TRP A 34 -8.16 8.10 3.21
C TRP A 34 -7.40 9.23 3.91
N MET A 35 -8.03 10.38 4.16
CA MET A 35 -7.41 11.49 4.87
C MET A 35 -6.97 11.09 6.28
N PHE A 36 -7.83 10.35 6.99
CA PHE A 36 -7.50 9.82 8.31
C PHE A 36 -6.44 8.73 8.24
N ALA A 37 -6.45 7.90 7.20
CA ALA A 37 -5.43 6.89 6.99
C ALA A 37 -4.04 7.50 6.73
N VAL A 38 -3.97 8.60 5.96
CA VAL A 38 -2.73 9.36 5.72
C VAL A 38 -2.29 10.03 7.02
N GLN A 39 -3.20 10.72 7.71
CA GLN A 39 -2.89 11.41 8.96
C GLN A 39 -2.39 10.45 10.05
N ALA A 40 -2.97 9.25 10.17
CA ALA A 40 -2.57 8.24 11.16
C ALA A 40 -1.15 7.70 10.95
N GLN A 41 -0.61 7.80 9.74
CA GLN A 41 0.74 7.37 9.39
C GLN A 41 1.76 8.50 9.49
N LEU A 42 1.31 9.75 9.61
CA LEU A 42 2.17 10.92 9.70
C LEU A 42 2.53 11.27 11.13
N HIS A 43 3.78 11.68 11.31
CA HIS A 43 4.30 12.15 12.59
C HIS A 43 5.00 13.51 12.42
N VAL A 44 4.92 14.37 13.43
CA VAL A 44 5.70 15.61 13.45
C VAL A 44 7.19 15.28 13.41
N GLY A 45 7.92 15.97 12.55
CA GLY A 45 9.33 15.72 12.27
C GLY A 45 9.59 14.74 11.13
N GLN A 46 8.57 14.03 10.63
CA GLN A 46 8.71 13.07 9.52
C GLN A 46 9.08 13.75 8.20
N MET A 47 9.97 13.12 7.45
CA MET A 47 10.29 13.48 6.07
C MET A 47 9.27 12.88 5.12
N ILE A 48 8.76 13.70 4.21
CA ILE A 48 7.73 13.32 3.23
C ILE A 48 8.06 13.91 1.86
N GLU A 49 7.43 13.36 0.83
CA GLU A 49 7.27 14.05 -0.44
C GLU A 49 5.85 14.58 -0.56
N TYR A 50 5.67 15.72 -1.21
CA TYR A 50 4.35 16.24 -1.54
C TYR A 50 4.31 16.80 -2.95
N PHE A 51 3.17 16.66 -3.60
CA PHE A 51 2.93 17.19 -4.94
C PHE A 51 2.42 18.62 -4.89
N ASP A 52 3.07 19.52 -5.62
CA ASP A 52 2.61 20.87 -5.86
C ASP A 52 1.99 20.98 -7.26
N SER A 53 0.70 21.27 -7.31
CA SER A 53 -0.04 21.42 -8.57
C SER A 53 0.30 22.70 -9.35
N GLN A 54 0.87 23.72 -8.71
CA GLN A 54 1.28 24.96 -9.40
C GLN A 54 2.53 24.74 -10.22
N THR A 55 3.52 24.04 -9.65
CA THR A 55 4.77 23.68 -10.33
C THR A 55 4.70 22.33 -11.03
N ASN A 56 3.61 21.58 -10.81
CA ASN A 56 3.39 20.23 -11.32
C ASN A 56 4.58 19.29 -10.99
N ALA A 57 5.08 19.38 -9.76
CA ALA A 57 6.29 18.70 -9.32
C ALA A 57 6.15 18.18 -7.88
N SER A 58 6.90 17.12 -7.58
CA SER A 58 7.06 16.63 -6.21
C SER A 58 8.19 17.36 -5.50
N HIS A 59 7.96 17.70 -4.24
CA HIS A 59 8.91 18.40 -3.38
C HIS A 59 9.12 17.62 -2.08
N ALA A 60 10.35 17.63 -1.58
CA ALA A 60 10.68 17.04 -0.29
C ALA A 60 10.43 18.04 0.84
N GLY A 61 9.79 17.58 1.91
CA GLY A 61 9.45 18.42 3.05
C GLY A 61 9.50 17.69 4.38
N GLN A 62 9.45 18.45 5.47
CA GLN A 62 9.35 17.92 6.82
C GLN A 62 8.05 18.36 7.48
N VAL A 63 7.29 17.43 8.05
CA VAL A 63 6.06 17.75 8.77
C VAL A 63 6.40 18.51 10.05
N LEU A 64 5.82 19.69 10.23
CA LEU A 64 5.96 20.52 11.44
C LEU A 64 4.73 20.45 12.34
N GLU A 65 3.53 20.35 11.75
CA GLU A 65 2.26 20.36 12.49
C GLU A 65 1.23 19.54 11.71
N LEU A 66 0.41 18.77 12.41
CA LEU A 66 -0.72 18.04 11.84
C LEU A 66 -2.02 18.74 12.24
N ARG A 67 -2.80 19.18 11.24
CA ARG A 67 -4.12 19.80 11.44
C ARG A 67 -5.21 18.85 10.95
N ARG A 68 -6.48 19.25 11.10
CA ARG A 68 -7.63 18.42 10.76
C ARG A 68 -7.65 17.95 9.30
N LYS A 69 -7.37 18.83 8.33
CA LYS A 69 -7.42 18.50 6.89
C LYS A 69 -6.07 18.62 6.16
N GLN A 70 -5.05 19.13 6.85
CA GLN A 70 -3.81 19.58 6.23
C GLN A 70 -2.64 19.39 7.20
N ALA A 71 -1.43 19.32 6.69
CA ALA A 71 -0.20 19.40 7.45
C ALA A 71 0.54 20.71 7.16
N VAL A 72 1.19 21.28 8.16
CA VAL A 72 2.20 22.32 7.95
C VAL A 72 3.51 21.61 7.64
N VAL A 73 4.05 21.86 6.45
CA VAL A 73 5.26 21.23 5.94
C VAL A 73 6.34 22.30 5.74
N LEU A 74 7.54 22.04 6.23
CA LEU A 74 8.73 22.82 5.89
C LEU A 74 9.31 22.27 4.59
N ASP A 75 9.22 23.05 3.52
CA ASP A 75 9.83 22.71 2.25
C ASP A 75 11.36 22.75 2.33
N LYS A 76 12.04 21.71 1.88
CA LYS A 76 13.50 21.60 2.03
C LYS A 76 14.28 22.46 1.04
N ALA A 77 13.73 22.75 -0.13
CA ALA A 77 14.42 23.56 -1.14
C ALA A 77 14.37 25.06 -0.80
N THR A 78 13.21 25.53 -0.35
CA THR A 78 12.95 26.96 -0.11
C THR A 78 13.03 27.35 1.36
N ASN A 79 13.05 26.36 2.27
CA ASN A 79 12.99 26.54 3.73
C ASN A 79 11.75 27.34 4.19
N ARG A 80 10.68 27.32 3.38
CA ARG A 80 9.41 27.98 3.67
C ARG A 80 8.39 26.98 4.22
N ARG A 81 7.45 27.51 5.01
CA ARG A 81 6.35 26.73 5.58
C ARG A 81 5.15 26.79 4.64
N TRP A 82 4.61 25.64 4.30
CA TRP A 82 3.44 25.51 3.45
C TRP A 82 2.36 24.69 4.14
N LEU A 83 1.11 25.00 3.82
CA LEU A 83 -0.04 24.26 4.29
C LEU A 83 -0.45 23.29 3.18
N ILE A 84 -0.17 22.00 3.39
CA ILE A 84 -0.30 20.96 2.37
C ILE A 84 -1.49 20.06 2.73
N SER A 85 -2.38 19.81 1.76
CA SER A 85 -3.46 18.83 1.93
C SER A 85 -2.87 17.45 2.11
N TYR A 86 -3.46 16.62 2.98
CA TYR A 86 -3.06 15.22 3.09
C TYR A 86 -3.16 14.48 1.73
N ALA A 87 -4.03 14.93 0.82
CA ALA A 87 -4.18 14.37 -0.52
C ALA A 87 -2.93 14.52 -1.39
N ALA A 88 -2.11 15.52 -1.06
CA ALA A 88 -0.92 15.87 -1.81
C ALA A 88 0.34 15.23 -1.22
N ILE A 89 0.26 14.55 -0.07
CA ILE A 89 1.41 13.94 0.58
C ILE A 89 1.56 12.50 0.08
N ASN A 90 2.75 12.19 -0.43
CA ASN A 90 3.15 10.84 -0.74
C ASN A 90 3.78 10.20 0.51
N LEU A 91 3.16 9.16 1.06
CA LEU A 91 3.66 8.46 2.25
C LEU A 91 4.58 7.30 1.93
N ASP A 92 4.48 6.76 0.71
CA ASP A 92 5.22 5.59 0.28
C ASP A 92 6.24 6.04 -0.75
N GLY A 93 7.49 6.22 -0.33
CA GLY A 93 8.64 6.58 -1.18
C GLY A 93 8.98 5.56 -2.28
N ALA A 94 7.99 4.85 -2.84
CA ALA A 94 8.09 4.02 -4.01
C ALA A 94 6.77 4.10 -4.78
N ASP A 95 6.80 4.93 -5.82
CA ASP A 95 6.03 4.77 -7.03
C ASP A 95 4.51 5.05 -6.98
N VAL A 96 4.11 5.89 -7.93
CA VAL A 96 2.73 6.09 -8.39
C VAL A 96 2.17 4.79 -9.04
N GLU A 97 2.91 3.67 -8.96
CA GLU A 97 2.55 2.35 -9.47
C GLU A 97 2.00 1.35 -8.44
N ILE A 98 1.93 1.66 -7.15
CA ILE A 98 0.99 0.92 -6.29
C ILE A 98 -0.39 1.49 -6.57
N ARG A 99 -0.94 1.04 -7.70
CA ARG A 99 -2.37 0.98 -7.91
C ARG A 99 -2.99 0.64 -6.56
N GLU A 100 -3.84 1.52 -6.04
CA GLU A 100 -5.15 1.05 -5.63
C GLU A 100 -5.69 0.24 -6.83
N LYS A 101 -5.26 -1.03 -6.96
CA LYS A 101 -6.22 -2.03 -7.33
C LYS A 101 -7.17 -1.89 -6.14
N PRO A 102 -8.40 -1.37 -6.32
CA PRO A 102 -9.43 -1.75 -5.37
C PRO A 102 -9.22 -3.26 -5.20
N ARG A 103 -8.99 -3.73 -3.98
CA ARG A 103 -8.89 -5.17 -3.72
C ARG A 103 -10.21 -5.72 -4.23
N GLN A 104 -10.25 -6.09 -5.50
CA GLN A 104 -11.41 -6.56 -6.19
C GLN A 104 -11.50 -7.94 -5.59
N GLY A 105 -12.29 -8.05 -4.52
CA GLY A 105 -12.30 -9.27 -3.76
C GLY A 105 -12.65 -10.41 -4.69
N LEU A 106 -12.06 -11.56 -4.43
CA LEU A 106 -12.13 -12.70 -5.34
C LEU A 106 -13.57 -13.13 -5.53
N GLY A 107 -14.05 -13.13 -6.77
CA GLY A 107 -15.35 -13.68 -7.12
C GLY A 107 -15.41 -15.18 -6.84
N ARG A 108 -16.62 -15.73 -6.70
CA ARG A 108 -16.83 -17.18 -6.45
C ARG A 108 -16.09 -18.09 -7.43
N ASN A 109 -15.96 -17.67 -8.69
CA ASN A 109 -15.33 -18.46 -9.75
C ASN A 109 -13.80 -18.34 -9.77
N GLU A 110 -13.20 -17.52 -8.90
CA GLU A 110 -11.76 -17.26 -8.84
C GLU A 110 -11.06 -18.00 -7.69
N VAL A 111 -11.83 -18.77 -6.90
CA VAL A 111 -11.37 -19.53 -5.73
C VAL A 111 -11.97 -20.93 -5.69
N ALA A 112 -11.21 -21.88 -5.17
CA ALA A 112 -11.59 -23.28 -4.98
C ALA A 112 -11.45 -23.71 -3.50
N ILE A 113 -12.11 -24.83 -3.16
CA ILE A 113 -11.87 -25.48 -1.87
C ILE A 113 -10.41 -25.97 -1.84
N GLY A 114 -9.70 -25.65 -0.76
CA GLY A 114 -8.27 -25.93 -0.60
C GLY A 114 -7.36 -24.72 -0.83
N ASP A 115 -7.84 -23.68 -1.53
CA ASP A 115 -7.05 -22.49 -1.81
C ASP A 115 -6.71 -21.72 -0.52
N ARG A 116 -5.50 -21.16 -0.48
CA ARG A 116 -5.05 -20.26 0.59
C ARG A 116 -5.42 -18.82 0.24
N VAL A 117 -6.17 -18.18 1.14
CA VAL A 117 -6.67 -16.81 0.95
C VAL A 117 -6.49 -16.00 2.22
N GLY A 118 -6.35 -14.69 2.04
CA GLY A 118 -6.23 -13.71 3.11
C GLY A 118 -7.49 -12.85 3.19
N PHE A 119 -7.79 -12.35 4.39
CA PHE A 119 -8.86 -11.39 4.62
C PHE A 119 -8.57 -10.56 5.87
N VAL A 120 -9.21 -9.40 5.98
CA VAL A 120 -9.17 -8.57 7.19
C VAL A 120 -10.46 -8.82 7.97
N GLY A 121 -10.33 -9.26 9.22
CA GLY A 121 -11.46 -9.50 10.12
C GLY A 121 -12.15 -8.21 10.55
N ARG A 122 -13.32 -8.34 11.18
CA ARG A 122 -14.06 -7.19 11.76
C ARG A 122 -13.28 -6.46 12.85
N ASP A 123 -12.33 -7.15 13.47
CA ASP A 123 -11.38 -6.64 14.44
C ASP A 123 -10.17 -5.96 13.80
N HIS A 124 -10.22 -5.69 12.49
CA HIS A 124 -9.14 -5.09 11.69
C HIS A 124 -7.83 -5.89 11.70
N LYS A 125 -7.87 -7.17 12.12
CA LYS A 125 -6.72 -8.07 12.05
C LYS A 125 -6.70 -8.81 10.73
N GLU A 126 -5.55 -8.80 10.08
CA GLU A 126 -5.30 -9.60 8.89
C GLU A 126 -5.11 -11.07 9.28
N ARG A 127 -5.81 -11.96 8.58
CA ARG A 127 -5.75 -13.41 8.77
C ARG A 127 -5.58 -14.11 7.43
N SER A 128 -4.90 -15.24 7.43
CA SER A 128 -4.81 -16.13 6.26
C SER A 128 -5.23 -17.54 6.63
N GLY A 129 -5.85 -18.24 5.70
CA GLY A 129 -6.35 -19.59 5.94
C GLY A 129 -6.74 -20.31 4.68
N ARG A 130 -7.22 -21.55 4.84
CA ARG A 130 -7.65 -22.39 3.70
C ARG A 130 -9.16 -22.36 3.54
N ILE A 131 -9.62 -22.31 2.31
CA ILE A 131 -11.05 -22.43 2.00
C ILE A 131 -11.49 -23.86 2.24
N ILE A 132 -12.43 -24.06 3.17
CA ILE A 132 -13.00 -25.38 3.46
C ILE A 132 -14.42 -25.54 2.88
N ARG A 133 -15.08 -24.43 2.52
CA ARG A 133 -16.43 -24.46 1.93
C ARG A 133 -16.74 -23.21 1.11
N LEU A 134 -17.31 -23.40 -0.08
CA LEU A 134 -17.86 -22.32 -0.91
C LEU A 134 -19.38 -22.24 -0.76
N ASN A 135 -19.94 -21.03 -0.64
CA ASN A 135 -21.38 -20.77 -0.75
C ASN A 135 -21.62 -19.73 -1.86
N ASP A 136 -22.88 -19.40 -2.15
CA ASP A 136 -23.23 -18.47 -3.23
C ASP A 136 -22.62 -17.06 -3.05
N LYS A 137 -22.68 -16.51 -1.83
CA LYS A 137 -22.23 -15.13 -1.53
C LYS A 137 -21.00 -15.04 -0.62
N THR A 138 -20.57 -16.16 -0.05
CA THR A 138 -19.52 -16.20 0.98
C THR A 138 -18.75 -17.50 0.94
N VAL A 139 -17.54 -17.47 1.47
CA VAL A 139 -16.69 -18.63 1.70
C VAL A 139 -16.52 -18.89 3.21
N THR A 140 -16.26 -20.13 3.59
CA THR A 140 -15.75 -20.48 4.92
C THR A 140 -14.25 -20.74 4.82
N VAL A 141 -13.47 -19.95 5.56
CA VAL A 141 -12.01 -20.05 5.65
C VAL A 141 -11.65 -20.58 7.04
N GLU A 142 -10.80 -21.61 7.09
CA GLU A 142 -10.23 -22.12 8.33
C GLU A 142 -8.86 -21.46 8.58
N CYS A 143 -8.74 -20.79 9.73
CA CYS A 143 -7.54 -20.13 10.23
C CYS A 143 -7.27 -20.62 11.64
N GLU A 144 -6.10 -21.21 11.92
CA GLU A 144 -5.67 -21.55 13.29
C GLU A 144 -6.72 -22.33 14.11
N HIS A 145 -7.40 -23.32 13.48
CA HIS A 145 -8.47 -24.13 14.07
C HIS A 145 -9.80 -23.39 14.34
N GLN A 146 -9.97 -22.19 13.80
CA GLN A 146 -11.21 -21.43 13.86
C GLN A 146 -11.74 -21.13 12.45
N GLN A 147 -13.06 -21.19 12.29
CA GLN A 147 -13.73 -21.02 11.00
C GLN A 147 -14.35 -19.63 10.87
N TRP A 148 -14.13 -19.01 9.71
CA TRP A 148 -14.56 -17.65 9.41
C TRP A 148 -15.41 -17.64 8.15
N ARG A 149 -16.61 -17.06 8.25
CA ARG A 149 -17.47 -16.81 7.08
C ARG A 149 -17.16 -15.43 6.52
N VAL A 150 -16.64 -15.37 5.30
CA VAL A 150 -16.13 -14.15 4.67
C VAL A 150 -16.81 -13.94 3.32
N SER A 151 -17.13 -12.69 2.96
CA SER A 151 -17.66 -12.41 1.62
C SER A 151 -16.52 -12.47 0.60
N TYR A 152 -16.86 -12.88 -0.61
CA TYR A 152 -15.94 -12.91 -1.76
C TYR A 152 -15.23 -11.57 -1.96
N GLY A 153 -15.96 -10.46 -1.82
CA GLY A 153 -15.44 -9.09 -1.93
C GLY A 153 -14.36 -8.70 -0.90
N LEU A 154 -14.16 -9.48 0.16
CA LEU A 154 -13.17 -9.20 1.21
C LEU A 154 -11.94 -10.12 1.14
N LEU A 155 -11.96 -11.12 0.25
CA LEU A 155 -10.82 -12.03 0.06
C LEU A 155 -9.75 -11.40 -0.81
N HIS A 156 -8.50 -11.72 -0.52
CA HIS A 156 -7.36 -11.46 -1.39
C HIS A 156 -6.48 -12.72 -1.50
N ARG A 157 -5.77 -12.88 -2.62
CA ARG A 157 -4.81 -13.97 -2.78
C ARG A 157 -3.59 -13.71 -1.92
N VAL A 158 -3.15 -14.73 -1.20
CA VAL A 158 -1.85 -14.72 -0.52
C VAL A 158 -0.84 -15.25 -1.51
N VAL A 159 0.19 -14.48 -1.81
CA VAL A 159 1.39 -15.01 -2.45
C VAL A 159 2.20 -15.61 -1.31
N ASP A 160 2.40 -16.93 -1.33
CA ASP A 160 3.46 -17.51 -0.50
C ASP A 160 4.77 -16.90 -1.03
N SER A 161 5.25 -15.88 -0.34
CA SER A 161 6.67 -15.55 -0.40
C SER A 161 7.36 -16.76 0.19
N ASP A 162 7.83 -17.66 -0.67
CA ASP A 162 8.88 -18.61 -0.31
C ASP A 162 10.10 -17.79 0.09
N ALA A 163 10.10 -17.36 1.35
CA ALA A 163 11.31 -17.03 2.07
C ALA A 163 12.04 -18.36 2.26
N ASN A 164 12.68 -18.81 1.18
CA ASN A 164 13.84 -19.66 1.28
C ASN A 164 14.88 -18.80 1.99
N VAL A 165 14.87 -18.86 3.33
CA VAL A 165 15.95 -18.36 4.15
C VAL A 165 17.16 -19.16 3.70
N VAL A 166 18.00 -18.51 2.91
CA VAL A 166 19.36 -18.96 2.62
C VAL A 166 20.09 -18.88 3.95
N ASP A 167 20.04 -19.98 4.70
CA ASP A 167 20.89 -20.18 5.86
C ASP A 167 22.34 -20.38 5.37
N GLY A 168 23.23 -19.53 5.88
CA GLY A 168 24.65 -19.85 6.02
C GLY A 168 25.52 -19.73 4.78
N VAL A 169 25.92 -18.50 4.42
CA VAL A 169 27.26 -18.31 3.83
C VAL A 169 28.28 -18.45 4.97
N GLU A 170 28.75 -19.66 5.24
CA GLU A 170 30.03 -19.86 5.92
C GLU A 170 31.15 -19.68 4.90
N ILE A 171 31.88 -18.58 5.03
CA ILE A 171 33.15 -18.37 4.36
C ILE A 171 34.17 -19.33 4.98
N LEU A 172 34.31 -20.53 4.40
CA LEU A 172 35.48 -21.37 4.65
C LEU A 172 36.69 -20.74 3.94
N GLY A 173 37.47 -19.99 4.73
CA GLY A 173 38.84 -19.62 4.35
C GLY A 173 39.71 -20.87 4.17
N PRO A 174 40.68 -20.86 3.24
CA PRO A 174 41.51 -22.03 3.00
C PRO A 174 42.49 -22.24 4.15
N VAL A 175 42.39 -23.39 4.83
CA VAL A 175 43.45 -23.87 5.72
C VAL A 175 44.52 -24.55 4.88
N ALA A 176 45.60 -23.83 4.62
CA ALA A 176 46.89 -24.42 4.25
C ALA A 176 47.60 -24.85 5.55
N GLY A 177 47.95 -26.14 5.67
CA GLY A 177 48.85 -26.65 6.70
C GLY A 177 50.32 -26.24 6.46
N PRO A 178 51.35 -26.95 6.97
CA PRO A 178 51.35 -28.12 7.85
C PRO A 178 52.34 -27.98 9.03
N ALA A 179 52.36 -28.95 9.94
CA ALA A 179 53.58 -29.54 10.54
C ALA A 179 53.19 -30.42 11.72
N ASN A 180 53.37 -31.74 11.59
CA ASN A 180 53.65 -32.54 12.78
C ASN A 180 54.90 -33.38 12.56
N SER A 181 55.85 -33.09 13.43
CA SER A 181 57.05 -33.81 13.78
C SER A 181 56.76 -35.13 14.51
N GLY A 182 57.63 -36.12 14.33
CA GLY A 182 57.76 -37.29 15.21
C GLY A 182 57.96 -38.57 14.41
N SER A 183 59.17 -39.07 14.20
CA SER A 183 60.05 -39.74 15.17
C SER A 183 59.44 -41.00 15.79
N ARG A 184 59.53 -42.13 15.11
CA ARG A 184 60.30 -43.34 15.48
C ARG A 184 59.86 -44.55 14.68
#